data_AF-B8FHX7-F1
#
_entry.id   AF-B8FHX7-F1
#
_cell.length_a   1.000
_cell.length_b   1.000
_cell.length_c   1.000
_cell.angle_alpha   90.00
_cell.angle_beta   90.00
_cell.angle_gamma   90.00
#
_symmetry.space_group_name_H-M   'P 1'
#
loop_
_entity.id
_entity.type
_entity.pdbx_description
1 polymer ?
#
loop_
_entity_poly.entity_id
_entity_poly.type
_entity_poly.pdbx_seq_one_letter_code
_entity_poly.pdbx_strand_id
1 'polypeptide(L)'
;MNPAQHTQKRRIHTVSQLTAIIKSVLEEALPFVWVTGEISNLHIPSSGHYYFTLKDDHAQIRSVMFKGHARNLKFDLEDGMSVVCLGRVAVYEPQGAYQVLVEHMEPAGMGALALAFEQLKAKLSEEGLFDEDHKKSLPYLPRTIAVVTSPTGAVIHDILRVLSYRFPKVHVQVWPVKVQGADSPAQIVRSLEMINQQNQADVVIIARGGGSLEDLAPFNSEEVARAIFASAIPVISAVGHETDYTIADYTADRRAPTPSAAAEIVLPEYQGLELLLKEYAARLKGAFTLMLKKERDNLLNLKKRLPPPRRQVDDWRLRMDDYQQRIINLTKRGVVENRNNLSTALYKLNNLSPLHKTPSLKVMLELKLRQFTGAMQQQMRADKAALSQARASLEALNPSAILERGYSITRKTPGMEIVRNVHDLSPGDEVEITLASGKAAAQIKSIEKGTKS
;
A
#
# COMPACT_ATOMS: atom_id res chain seq x y z
N MET A 1 66.84 -57.68 85.22
CA MET A 1 66.97 -58.51 84.01
C MET A 1 67.41 -57.61 82.85
N ASN A 2 68.63 -57.87 82.37
CA ASN A 2 69.33 -57.43 81.16
C ASN A 2 69.35 -55.94 80.72
N PRO A 3 70.51 -55.27 80.88
CA PRO A 3 70.91 -54.12 80.07
C PRO A 3 71.51 -54.63 78.74
N ALA A 4 70.84 -54.39 77.61
CA ALA A 4 71.43 -54.62 76.30
C ALA A 4 72.30 -53.41 75.92
N GLN A 5 73.58 -53.52 76.24
CA GLN A 5 74.63 -52.63 75.74
C GLN A 5 74.70 -52.76 74.21
N HIS A 6 74.27 -51.73 73.49
CA HIS A 6 74.59 -51.58 72.07
C HIS A 6 76.07 -51.20 71.94
N THR A 7 76.92 -52.20 71.73
CA THR A 7 78.30 -51.99 71.29
C THR A 7 78.25 -51.40 69.88
N GLN A 8 78.25 -50.06 69.79
CA GLN A 8 78.39 -49.34 68.51
C GLN A 8 79.76 -49.72 67.93
N LYS A 9 79.80 -50.69 67.01
CA LYS A 9 80.95 -50.92 66.13
C LYS A 9 81.33 -49.56 65.54
N ARG A 10 82.54 -49.06 65.85
CA ARG A 10 83.10 -47.85 65.21
C ARG A 10 83.20 -48.11 63.70
N ARG A 11 82.13 -47.82 62.97
CA ARG A 11 82.12 -47.78 61.51
C ARG A 11 82.82 -46.49 61.10
N ILE A 12 84.07 -46.62 60.70
CA ILE A 12 84.85 -45.51 60.14
C ILE A 12 84.36 -45.35 58.70
N HIS A 13 83.60 -44.29 58.45
CA HIS A 13 83.17 -43.92 57.11
C HIS A 13 84.21 -42.98 56.50
N THR A 14 84.53 -43.15 55.22
CA THR A 14 85.25 -42.11 54.48
C THR A 14 84.35 -40.89 54.29
N VAL A 15 84.92 -39.72 54.05
CA VAL A 15 84.15 -38.48 53.82
C VAL A 15 83.12 -38.68 52.71
N SER A 16 83.50 -39.34 51.60
CA SER A 16 82.59 -39.67 50.49
C SER A 16 81.46 -40.63 50.90
N GLN A 17 81.75 -41.63 51.74
CA GLN A 17 80.72 -42.55 52.24
C GLN A 17 79.74 -41.84 53.17
N LEU A 18 80.22 -40.91 54.01
CA LEU A 18 79.37 -40.13 54.90
C LEU A 18 78.44 -39.21 54.10
N THR A 19 78.96 -38.49 53.09
CA THR A 19 78.15 -37.61 52.23
C THR A 19 77.11 -38.41 51.43
N ALA A 20 77.45 -39.61 50.94
CA ALA A 20 76.50 -40.47 50.23
C ALA A 20 75.34 -40.93 51.13
N ILE A 21 75.61 -41.23 52.41
CA ILE A 21 74.57 -41.57 53.39
C ILE A 21 73.68 -40.35 53.68
N ILE A 22 74.28 -39.16 53.86
CA ILE A 22 73.52 -37.92 54.09
C ILE A 22 72.60 -37.63 52.89
N LYS A 23 73.11 -37.79 51.68
CA LYS A 23 72.34 -37.65 50.46
C LYS A 23 71.15 -38.61 50.42
N SER A 24 71.36 -39.91 50.65
CA SER A 24 70.26 -40.88 50.59
C SER A 24 69.19 -40.60 51.64
N VAL A 25 69.59 -40.24 52.86
CA VAL A 25 68.64 -39.94 53.94
C VAL A 25 67.83 -38.69 53.64
N LEU A 26 68.46 -37.63 53.13
CA LEU A 26 67.76 -36.38 52.80
C LEU A 26 66.84 -36.54 51.59
N GLU A 27 67.30 -37.20 50.53
CA GLU A 27 66.51 -37.43 49.32
C GLU A 27 65.33 -38.39 49.56
N GLU A 28 65.49 -39.40 50.44
CA GLU A 28 64.39 -40.29 50.84
C GLU A 28 63.39 -39.62 51.79
N ALA A 29 63.86 -38.80 52.73
CA ALA A 29 63.00 -38.15 53.72
C ALA A 29 62.19 -36.98 53.13
N LEU A 30 62.74 -36.27 52.14
CA LEU A 30 62.16 -35.04 51.57
C LEU A 30 62.12 -35.09 50.03
N PRO A 31 61.30 -35.98 49.43
CA PRO A 31 61.26 -36.16 47.98
C PRO A 31 60.68 -34.95 47.22
N PHE A 32 59.65 -34.29 47.77
CA PHE A 32 59.09 -33.04 47.24
C PHE A 32 58.70 -32.13 48.41
N VAL A 33 59.13 -30.87 48.35
CA VAL A 33 58.90 -29.87 49.40
C VAL A 33 58.46 -28.55 48.82
N TRP A 34 57.53 -27.90 49.52
CA TRP A 34 57.17 -26.51 49.31
C TRP A 34 57.96 -25.64 50.28
N VAL A 35 58.68 -24.65 49.77
CA VAL A 35 59.53 -23.76 50.55
C VAL A 35 59.20 -22.31 50.18
N THR A 36 58.92 -21.50 51.18
CA THR A 36 58.71 -20.05 51.04
C THR A 36 59.97 -19.31 51.45
N GLY A 37 60.37 -18.30 50.69
CA GLY A 37 61.51 -17.46 51.06
C GLY A 37 61.69 -16.28 50.13
N GLU A 38 62.50 -15.33 50.57
CA GLU A 38 62.94 -14.21 49.75
C GLU A 38 64.15 -14.62 48.92
N ILE A 39 64.17 -14.22 47.65
CA ILE A 39 65.29 -14.47 46.74
C ILE A 39 66.44 -13.52 47.05
N SER A 40 67.64 -14.06 47.17
CA SER A 40 68.86 -13.28 47.31
C SER A 40 70.01 -13.92 46.53
N ASN A 41 70.93 -13.10 46.01
CA ASN A 41 72.10 -13.52 45.25
C ASN A 41 71.72 -14.29 43.96
N LEU A 42 70.75 -13.78 43.21
CA LEU A 42 70.36 -14.33 41.92
C LEU A 42 71.50 -14.20 40.90
N HIS A 43 71.89 -15.34 40.32
CA HIS A 43 72.92 -15.42 39.29
C HIS A 43 72.43 -16.27 38.11
N ILE A 44 72.50 -15.69 36.91
CA ILE A 44 72.06 -16.31 35.66
C ILE A 44 73.24 -16.39 34.69
N PRO A 45 74.00 -17.51 34.68
CA PRO A 45 75.07 -17.74 33.73
C PRO A 45 74.55 -17.97 32.30
N SER A 46 75.44 -17.93 31.30
CA SER A 46 75.13 -18.20 29.88
C SER A 46 74.57 -19.61 29.59
N SER A 47 74.67 -20.53 30.55
CA SER A 47 74.04 -21.86 30.50
C SER A 47 72.50 -21.81 30.62
N GLY A 48 71.94 -20.72 31.15
CA GLY A 48 70.50 -20.52 31.31
C GLY A 48 69.90 -21.27 32.52
N HIS A 49 70.71 -21.64 33.51
CA HIS A 49 70.25 -22.11 34.82
C HIS A 49 70.21 -20.94 35.81
N TYR A 50 69.21 -20.91 36.69
CA TYR A 50 69.11 -19.86 37.69
C TYR A 50 69.62 -20.40 39.02
N TYR A 51 70.62 -19.71 39.58
CA TYR A 51 71.17 -20.00 40.89
C TYR A 51 70.78 -18.85 41.82
N PHE A 52 70.11 -19.15 42.92
CA PHE A 52 69.72 -18.15 43.91
C PHE A 52 69.70 -18.77 45.30
N THR A 53 69.63 -17.93 46.31
CA THR A 53 69.47 -18.36 47.71
C THR A 53 68.08 -17.98 48.17
N LEU A 54 67.33 -18.93 48.73
CA LEU A 54 66.09 -18.65 49.44
C LEU A 54 66.46 -18.39 50.90
N LYS A 55 66.11 -17.21 51.40
CA LYS A 55 66.32 -16.82 52.81
C LYS A 55 64.97 -16.61 53.51
N ASP A 56 64.93 -16.93 54.79
CA ASP A 56 63.92 -16.48 55.74
C ASP A 56 64.62 -15.74 56.90
N ASP A 57 63.88 -15.39 57.96
CA ASP A 57 64.43 -14.64 59.12
C ASP A 57 65.50 -15.42 59.92
N HIS A 58 65.65 -16.73 59.71
CA HIS A 58 66.44 -17.62 60.56
C HIS A 58 67.42 -18.52 59.80
N ALA A 59 67.20 -18.76 58.51
CA ALA A 59 67.93 -19.73 57.71
C ALA A 59 68.03 -19.28 56.24
N GLN A 60 68.98 -19.88 55.53
CA GLN A 60 69.14 -19.70 54.09
C GLN A 60 69.48 -21.03 53.42
N ILE A 61 68.95 -21.26 52.23
CA ILE A 61 69.20 -22.47 51.45
C ILE A 61 69.49 -22.14 49.99
N ARG A 62 70.54 -22.76 49.44
CA ARG A 62 70.88 -22.60 48.02
C ARG A 62 69.84 -23.32 47.17
N SER A 63 69.39 -22.65 46.12
CA SER A 63 68.35 -23.13 45.23
C SER A 63 68.81 -23.00 43.77
N VAL A 64 68.48 -24.03 42.98
CA VAL A 64 68.84 -24.11 41.57
C VAL A 64 67.61 -24.43 40.76
N MET A 65 67.36 -23.64 39.72
CA MET A 65 66.30 -23.89 38.75
C MET A 65 66.91 -24.17 37.38
N PHE A 66 66.67 -25.37 36.85
CA PHE A 66 67.21 -25.76 35.56
C PHE A 66 66.50 -25.06 34.40
N LYS A 67 67.18 -24.92 33.26
CA LYS A 67 66.74 -24.15 32.09
C LYS A 67 65.38 -24.60 31.53
N GLY A 68 65.07 -25.88 31.65
CA GLY A 68 63.79 -26.45 31.22
C GLY A 68 62.63 -25.89 32.04
N HIS A 69 62.77 -25.87 33.36
CA HIS A 69 61.77 -25.31 34.28
C HIS A 69 61.77 -23.78 34.26
N ALA A 70 62.95 -23.17 34.16
CA ALA A 70 63.09 -21.71 34.09
C ALA A 70 62.37 -21.09 32.88
N ARG A 71 62.29 -21.80 31.74
CA ARG A 71 61.54 -21.34 30.56
C ARG A 71 60.02 -21.28 30.75
N ASN A 72 59.49 -22.01 31.73
CA ASN A 72 58.05 -22.05 32.01
C ASN A 72 57.62 -20.97 33.01
N LEU A 73 58.57 -20.20 33.58
CA LEU A 73 58.28 -19.03 34.39
C LEU A 73 57.64 -17.95 33.52
N LYS A 74 56.50 -17.43 33.99
CA LYS A 74 55.74 -16.36 33.33
C LYS A 74 56.20 -14.96 33.77
N PHE A 75 57.24 -14.88 34.60
CA PHE A 75 57.74 -13.65 35.20
C PHE A 75 59.26 -13.72 35.35
N ASP A 76 59.89 -12.55 35.38
CA ASP A 76 61.32 -12.40 35.60
C ASP A 76 61.64 -12.43 37.09
N LEU A 77 62.74 -13.08 37.44
CA LEU A 77 63.19 -13.21 38.82
C LEU A 77 64.06 -12.03 39.22
N GLU A 78 63.75 -11.44 40.37
CA GLU A 78 64.49 -10.31 40.94
C GLU A 78 64.95 -10.64 42.37
N ASP A 79 66.12 -10.12 42.74
CA ASP A 79 66.58 -10.15 44.13
C ASP A 79 65.63 -9.32 45.01
N GLY A 80 65.23 -9.87 46.16
CA GLY A 80 64.26 -9.27 47.07
C GLY A 80 62.83 -9.79 46.90
N MET A 81 62.56 -10.59 45.87
CA MET A 81 61.22 -11.13 45.62
C MET A 81 60.89 -12.26 46.61
N SER A 82 59.73 -12.18 47.26
CA SER A 82 59.20 -13.29 48.06
C SER A 82 58.51 -14.30 47.17
N VAL A 83 58.91 -15.57 47.25
CA VAL A 83 58.42 -16.65 46.39
C VAL A 83 58.06 -17.90 47.18
N VAL A 84 57.13 -18.67 46.62
CA VAL A 84 56.78 -20.03 47.02
C VAL A 84 57.34 -20.96 45.96
N CYS A 85 58.25 -21.84 46.34
CA CYS A 85 58.91 -22.79 45.44
C CYS A 85 58.51 -24.22 45.76
N LEU A 86 58.21 -25.01 44.73
CA LEU A 86 58.12 -26.47 44.80
C LEU A 86 59.40 -27.06 44.23
N GLY A 87 60.03 -27.96 45.00
CA GLY A 87 61.27 -28.59 44.57
C GLY A 87 61.65 -29.82 45.37
N ARG A 88 62.84 -30.36 45.07
CA ARG A 88 63.41 -31.51 45.77
C ARG A 88 64.70 -31.13 46.47
N VAL A 89 64.91 -31.64 47.68
CA VAL A 89 66.17 -31.43 48.39
C VAL A 89 67.21 -32.40 47.83
N ALA A 90 68.34 -31.88 47.37
CA ALA A 90 69.45 -32.66 46.82
C ALA A 90 70.76 -32.24 47.48
N VAL A 91 71.72 -33.15 47.55
CA VAL A 91 73.07 -32.85 48.08
C VAL A 91 74.07 -32.81 46.95
N TYR A 92 74.81 -31.70 46.83
CA TYR A 92 75.92 -31.56 45.90
C TYR A 92 77.16 -32.26 46.46
N GLU A 93 77.34 -33.53 46.07
CA GLU A 93 78.37 -34.45 46.58
C GLU A 93 79.80 -33.87 46.65
N PRO A 94 80.31 -33.10 45.66
CA PRO A 94 81.68 -32.60 45.70
C PRO A 94 81.97 -31.62 46.85
N GLN A 95 80.95 -30.90 47.33
CA GLN A 95 81.09 -29.92 48.43
C GLN A 95 80.30 -30.30 49.68
N GLY A 96 79.50 -31.38 49.64
CA GLY A 96 78.63 -31.78 50.74
C GLY A 96 77.55 -30.74 51.10
N ALA A 97 77.24 -29.81 50.19
CA ALA A 97 76.24 -28.77 50.41
C ALA A 97 74.86 -29.26 49.98
N TYR A 98 73.84 -29.07 50.82
CA TYR A 98 72.46 -29.33 50.46
C TYR A 98 71.87 -28.13 49.71
N GLN A 99 71.00 -28.41 48.75
CA GLN A 99 70.36 -27.43 47.88
C GLN A 99 68.95 -27.88 47.49
N VAL A 100 68.11 -26.94 47.10
CA VAL A 100 66.77 -27.23 46.55
C VAL A 100 66.81 -27.13 45.04
N LEU A 101 66.43 -28.21 44.35
CA LEU A 101 66.17 -28.21 42.93
C LEU A 101 64.73 -27.75 42.72
N VAL A 102 64.54 -26.50 42.30
CA VAL A 102 63.23 -25.90 42.10
C VAL A 102 62.67 -26.33 40.75
N GLU A 103 61.48 -26.93 40.78
CA GLU A 103 60.74 -27.36 39.59
C GLU A 103 59.65 -26.34 39.22
N HIS A 104 58.97 -25.76 40.22
CA HIS A 104 57.90 -24.77 40.03
C HIS A 104 58.03 -23.63 41.05
N MET A 105 57.67 -22.41 40.66
CA MET A 105 57.82 -21.23 41.49
C MET A 105 56.71 -20.22 41.22
N GLU A 106 56.17 -19.64 42.30
CA GLU A 106 55.12 -18.63 42.27
C GLU A 106 55.47 -17.48 43.23
N PRO A 107 55.14 -16.21 42.90
CA PRO A 107 55.27 -15.09 43.83
C PRO A 107 54.42 -15.30 45.08
N ALA A 108 55.03 -15.14 46.26
CA ALA A 108 54.33 -15.19 47.54
C ALA A 108 53.52 -13.89 47.73
N GLY A 109 52.32 -13.86 47.16
CA GLY A 109 51.39 -12.71 47.23
C GLY A 109 50.12 -12.86 46.38
N MET A 110 50.22 -13.53 45.23
CA MET A 110 49.08 -13.67 44.29
C MET A 110 47.93 -14.52 44.85
N GLY A 111 48.22 -15.54 45.67
CA GLY A 111 47.20 -16.46 46.19
C GLY A 111 46.19 -15.81 47.15
N ALA A 112 46.64 -14.87 47.99
CA ALA A 112 45.76 -14.15 48.91
C ALA A 112 44.87 -13.14 48.18
N LEU A 113 45.42 -12.42 47.20
CA LEU A 113 44.66 -11.47 46.37
C LEU A 113 43.63 -12.19 45.49
N ALA A 114 43.99 -13.32 44.89
CA ALA A 114 43.06 -14.14 44.11
C ALA A 114 41.91 -14.70 44.97
N LEU A 115 42.21 -15.17 46.18
CA LEU A 115 41.19 -15.64 47.11
C LEU A 115 40.25 -14.49 47.54
N ALA A 116 40.80 -13.32 47.86
CA ALA A 116 40.01 -12.14 48.21
C ALA A 116 39.11 -11.67 47.05
N PHE A 117 39.61 -11.73 45.81
CA PHE A 117 38.84 -11.42 44.61
C PHE A 117 37.66 -12.38 44.43
N GLU A 118 37.87 -13.69 44.50
CA GLU A 118 36.79 -14.68 44.35
C GLU A 118 35.73 -14.55 45.47
N GLN A 119 36.16 -14.31 46.72
CA GLN A 119 35.25 -14.07 47.84
C GLN A 119 34.40 -12.81 47.63
N LEU A 120 35.01 -11.71 47.21
CA LEU A 120 34.30 -10.45 47.00
C LEU A 120 33.38 -10.53 45.78
N LYS A 121 33.81 -11.20 44.71
CA LYS A 121 32.97 -11.48 43.53
C LYS A 121 31.74 -12.29 43.91
N ALA A 122 31.89 -13.35 44.70
CA ALA A 122 30.76 -14.15 45.17
C ALA A 122 29.78 -13.29 45.99
N LYS A 123 30.29 -12.53 46.97
CA LYS A 123 29.48 -11.64 47.82
C LYS A 123 28.68 -10.63 47.00
N LEU A 124 29.31 -9.88 46.10
CA LEU A 124 28.64 -8.85 45.31
C LEU A 124 27.70 -9.42 44.24
N SER A 125 27.98 -10.64 43.75
CA SER A 125 27.07 -11.36 42.87
C SER A 125 25.81 -11.81 43.59
N GLU A 126 25.90 -12.27 44.84
CA GLU A 126 24.74 -12.63 45.66
C GLU A 126 23.86 -11.41 45.97
N GLU A 127 24.46 -10.23 46.10
CA GLU A 127 23.75 -8.95 46.26
C GLU A 127 23.12 -8.43 44.95
N GLY A 128 23.38 -9.05 43.79
CA GLY A 128 22.78 -8.68 42.50
C GLY A 128 23.43 -7.47 41.80
N LEU A 129 24.62 -7.03 42.23
CA LEU A 129 25.30 -5.86 41.64
C LEU A 129 25.76 -6.09 40.19
N PHE A 130 25.82 -7.35 39.75
CA PHE A 130 26.26 -7.72 38.39
C PHE A 130 25.10 -8.00 37.44
N ASP A 131 23.85 -7.94 37.93
CA ASP A 131 22.67 -8.28 37.14
C ASP A 131 22.49 -7.31 35.96
N GLU A 132 22.24 -7.87 34.77
CA GLU A 132 22.04 -7.09 33.55
C GLU A 132 20.82 -6.16 33.65
N ASP A 133 19.83 -6.48 34.49
CA ASP A 133 18.63 -5.66 34.70
C ASP A 133 18.94 -4.30 35.36
N HIS A 134 20.05 -4.21 36.11
CA HIS A 134 20.49 -2.97 36.74
C HIS A 134 21.38 -2.11 35.83
N LYS A 135 21.84 -2.66 34.70
CA LYS A 135 22.77 -1.97 33.79
C LYS A 135 22.05 -0.97 32.90
N LYS A 136 22.65 0.20 32.75
CA LYS A 136 22.11 1.33 32.01
C LYS A 136 22.49 1.27 30.55
N SER A 137 21.56 1.69 29.69
CA SER A 137 21.84 1.87 28.28
C SER A 137 22.72 3.10 28.04
N LEU A 138 23.76 2.95 27.22
CA LEU A 138 24.58 4.07 26.79
C LEU A 138 23.77 5.02 25.88
N PRO A 139 23.93 6.34 26.05
CA PRO A 139 23.35 7.32 25.13
C PRO A 139 23.97 7.15 23.75
N TYR A 140 23.14 7.26 22.71
CA TYR A 140 23.60 7.10 21.32
C TYR A 140 24.63 8.17 20.90
N LEU A 141 24.51 9.38 21.44
CA LEU A 141 25.41 10.50 21.13
C LEU A 141 25.60 11.38 22.37
N PRO A 142 26.51 11.02 23.29
CA PRO A 142 26.82 11.85 24.46
C PRO A 142 27.42 13.18 24.04
N ARG A 143 27.04 14.25 24.73
CA ARG A 143 27.60 15.59 24.57
C ARG A 143 28.86 15.75 25.40
N THR A 144 28.86 15.19 26.60
CA THR A 144 29.97 15.30 27.55
C THR A 144 30.37 13.92 28.07
N ILE A 145 31.65 13.60 27.97
CA ILE A 145 32.23 12.35 28.48
C ILE A 145 33.19 12.69 29.62
N ALA A 146 32.99 12.09 30.78
CA ALA A 146 33.94 12.17 31.90
C ALA A 146 34.91 11.00 31.83
N VAL A 147 36.21 11.27 31.86
CA VAL A 147 37.27 10.25 31.85
C VAL A 147 38.00 10.29 33.18
N VAL A 148 37.84 9.24 33.97
CA VAL A 148 38.51 9.04 35.26
C VAL A 148 39.76 8.20 35.03
N THR A 149 40.93 8.84 35.06
CA THR A 149 42.22 8.18 34.82
C THR A 149 43.39 9.02 35.34
N SER A 150 44.61 8.49 35.24
CA SER A 150 45.83 9.22 35.61
C SER A 150 46.16 10.31 34.59
N PRO A 151 46.53 11.53 35.03
CA PRO A 151 46.83 12.64 34.13
C PRO A 151 48.13 12.47 33.32
N THR A 152 49.04 11.57 33.73
CA THR A 152 50.38 11.42 33.16
C THR A 152 50.58 10.13 32.34
N GLY A 153 49.50 9.43 31.97
CA GLY A 153 49.57 8.14 31.27
C GLY A 153 49.34 8.21 29.76
N ALA A 154 49.84 7.22 29.01
CA ALA A 154 49.51 7.06 27.58
C ALA A 154 48.00 6.87 27.33
N VAL A 155 47.30 6.29 28.31
CA VAL A 155 45.87 5.96 28.32
C VAL A 155 44.99 7.17 28.01
N ILE A 156 45.22 8.31 28.67
CA ILE A 156 44.42 9.51 28.44
C ILE A 156 44.64 10.06 27.03
N HIS A 157 45.88 10.00 26.53
CA HIS A 157 46.20 10.43 25.18
C HIS A 157 45.56 9.53 24.12
N ASP A 158 45.52 8.21 24.35
CA ASP A 158 44.89 7.26 23.44
C ASP A 158 43.37 7.47 23.38
N ILE A 159 42.70 7.61 24.54
CA ILE A 159 41.27 7.94 24.60
C ILE A 159 40.98 9.26 23.88
N LEU A 160 41.72 10.33 24.20
CA LEU A 160 41.50 11.65 23.58
C LEU A 160 41.75 11.63 22.07
N ARG A 161 42.74 10.86 21.59
CA ARG A 161 43.01 10.71 20.16
C ARG A 161 41.85 10.02 19.45
N VAL A 162 41.33 8.94 20.02
CA VAL A 162 40.21 8.19 19.42
C VAL A 162 38.93 9.02 19.44
N LEU A 163 38.61 9.67 20.56
CA LEU A 163 37.44 10.53 20.69
C LEU A 163 37.50 11.72 19.70
N SER A 164 38.65 12.39 19.60
CA SER A 164 38.82 13.53 18.67
C SER A 164 38.76 13.11 17.20
N TYR A 165 39.30 11.94 16.85
CA TYR A 165 39.22 11.40 15.50
C TYR A 165 37.80 10.99 15.12
N ARG A 166 37.10 10.26 16.01
CA ARG A 166 35.75 9.75 15.74
C ARG A 166 34.69 10.84 15.76
N PHE A 167 34.76 11.77 16.70
CA PHE A 167 33.76 12.83 16.85
C PHE A 167 34.36 14.11 17.46
N PRO A 168 34.88 15.04 16.64
CA PRO A 168 35.59 16.24 17.10
C PRO A 168 34.76 17.22 17.96
N LYS A 169 33.43 17.08 17.99
CA LYS A 169 32.51 18.02 18.63
C LYS A 169 32.09 17.62 20.05
N VAL A 170 32.61 16.51 20.58
CA VAL A 170 32.28 16.03 21.94
C VAL A 170 33.10 16.80 22.98
N HIS A 171 32.50 17.10 24.12
CA HIS A 171 33.21 17.68 25.25
C HIS A 171 33.78 16.55 26.12
N VAL A 172 35.08 16.60 26.43
CA VAL A 172 35.74 15.61 27.29
C VAL A 172 36.21 16.30 28.56
N GLN A 173 35.76 15.78 29.71
CA GLN A 173 36.19 16.21 31.04
C GLN A 173 37.13 15.18 31.62
N VAL A 174 38.37 15.57 31.92
CA VAL A 174 39.37 14.67 32.51
C VAL A 174 39.35 14.84 34.02
N TRP A 175 39.10 13.75 34.73
CA TRP A 175 39.09 13.67 36.19
C TRP A 175 40.35 12.94 36.66
N PRO A 176 41.39 13.67 37.10
CA PRO A 176 42.68 13.08 37.41
C PRO A 176 42.62 12.28 38.71
N VAL A 177 42.90 10.98 38.62
CA VAL A 177 42.90 10.06 39.77
C VAL A 177 44.13 9.16 39.73
N LYS A 178 44.69 8.84 40.91
CA LYS A 178 45.71 7.78 41.01
C LYS A 178 45.06 6.45 40.64
N VAL A 179 45.58 5.76 39.63
CA VAL A 179 45.07 4.46 39.15
C VAL A 179 45.83 3.25 39.71
N GLN A 180 46.76 3.47 40.65
CA GLN A 180 47.54 2.44 41.32
C GLN A 180 47.90 2.88 42.76
N GLY A 181 48.01 1.91 43.67
CA GLY A 181 48.33 2.12 45.07
C GLY A 181 47.12 2.13 46.01
N ALA A 182 47.37 2.14 47.32
CA ALA A 182 46.35 2.00 48.35
C ALA A 182 45.35 3.16 48.41
N ASP A 183 45.74 4.38 48.03
CA ASP A 183 44.87 5.57 48.01
C ASP A 183 43.89 5.60 46.82
N SER A 184 44.08 4.74 45.82
CA SER A 184 43.35 4.80 44.55
C SER A 184 41.84 4.58 44.68
N PRO A 185 41.33 3.58 45.42
CA PRO A 185 39.90 3.34 45.55
C PRO A 185 39.12 4.57 46.04
N ALA A 186 39.60 5.21 47.13
CA ALA A 186 38.95 6.39 47.71
C ALA A 186 38.91 7.58 46.73
N GLN A 187 39.95 7.76 45.91
CA GLN A 187 39.96 8.83 44.90
C GLN A 187 39.01 8.56 43.73
N ILE A 188 38.88 7.30 43.30
CA ILE A 188 37.94 6.88 42.25
C ILE A 188 36.52 7.14 42.73
N VAL A 189 36.18 6.68 43.94
CA VAL A 189 34.85 6.86 44.56
C VAL A 189 34.51 8.35 44.65
N ARG A 190 35.40 9.17 45.22
CA ARG A 190 35.18 10.62 45.34
C ARG A 190 34.97 11.30 43.98
N SER A 191 35.69 10.86 42.95
CA SER A 191 35.54 11.42 41.59
C SER A 191 34.20 11.04 40.98
N LEU A 192 33.76 9.79 41.14
CA LEU A 192 32.44 9.33 40.69
C LEU A 192 31.32 10.08 41.40
N GLU A 193 31.43 10.29 42.71
CA GLU A 193 30.46 11.07 43.49
C GLU A 193 30.39 12.52 42.99
N MET A 194 31.53 13.18 42.76
CA MET A 194 31.58 14.54 42.24
C MET A 194 30.99 14.65 40.83
N ILE A 195 31.28 13.70 39.95
CA ILE A 195 30.73 13.66 38.58
C ILE A 195 29.19 13.55 38.63
N ASN A 196 28.68 12.65 39.47
CA ASN A 196 27.24 12.47 39.66
C ASN A 196 26.57 13.69 40.30
N GLN A 197 27.22 14.37 41.26
CA GLN A 197 26.71 15.60 41.85
C GLN A 197 26.63 16.76 40.86
N GLN A 198 27.62 16.88 39.96
CA GLN A 198 27.62 17.92 38.93
C GLN A 198 26.58 17.65 37.83
N ASN A 199 26.32 16.38 37.53
CA ASN A 199 25.36 15.94 36.52
C ASN A 199 25.56 16.62 35.14
N GLN A 200 26.82 16.84 34.76
CA GLN A 200 27.21 17.47 33.49
C GLN A 200 27.68 16.45 32.43
N ALA A 201 28.06 15.25 32.86
CA ALA A 201 28.52 14.18 31.99
C ALA A 201 27.38 13.21 31.64
N ASP A 202 27.34 12.76 30.40
CA ASP A 202 26.35 11.80 29.92
C ASP A 202 26.87 10.35 30.05
N VAL A 203 28.19 10.16 30.06
CA VAL A 203 28.88 8.86 30.23
C VAL A 203 30.17 9.07 31.01
N VAL A 204 30.51 8.11 31.87
CA VAL A 204 31.80 8.04 32.56
C VAL A 204 32.63 6.89 32.00
N ILE A 205 33.91 7.13 31.72
CA ILE A 205 34.89 6.11 31.38
C ILE A 205 35.90 6.04 32.51
N ILE A 206 36.00 4.88 33.16
CA ILE A 206 37.07 4.57 34.10
C ILE A 206 38.12 3.80 33.32
N ALA A 207 39.33 4.35 33.19
CA ALA A 207 40.36 3.77 32.33
C ALA A 207 41.71 3.65 33.01
N ARG A 208 42.39 2.55 32.70
CA ARG A 208 43.76 2.25 33.12
C ARG A 208 44.54 1.65 31.94
N GLY A 209 45.86 1.75 31.98
CA GLY A 209 46.75 1.10 31.02
C GLY A 209 47.13 -0.31 31.45
N GLY A 210 47.97 -0.97 30.64
CA GLY A 210 48.58 -2.24 31.01
C GLY A 210 49.39 -2.16 32.30
N GLY A 211 49.41 -3.25 33.06
CA GLY A 211 50.13 -3.38 34.32
C GLY A 211 49.99 -4.80 34.88
N SER A 212 50.70 -5.10 35.97
CA SER A 212 50.59 -6.39 36.66
C SER A 212 49.21 -6.57 37.33
N LEU A 213 48.90 -7.78 37.80
CA LEU A 213 47.64 -8.05 38.52
C LEU A 213 47.52 -7.23 39.82
N GLU A 214 48.63 -6.95 40.51
CA GLU A 214 48.68 -6.13 41.73
C GLU A 214 48.22 -4.69 41.48
N ASP A 215 48.52 -4.26 40.28
CA ASP A 215 48.30 -2.96 39.72
C ASP A 215 46.79 -2.75 39.40
N LEU A 216 46.04 -3.85 39.22
CA LEU A 216 44.57 -3.88 39.09
C LEU A 216 43.84 -3.94 40.44
N ALA A 217 44.55 -4.20 41.55
CA ALA A 217 43.95 -4.37 42.87
C ALA A 217 43.01 -3.22 43.31
N PRO A 218 43.29 -1.93 43.02
CA PRO A 218 42.37 -0.85 43.37
C PRO A 218 40.95 -0.98 42.78
N PHE A 219 40.84 -1.62 41.61
CA PHE A 219 39.58 -1.83 40.90
C PHE A 219 38.85 -3.11 41.34
N ASN A 220 39.47 -3.90 42.22
CA ASN A 220 38.89 -5.05 42.90
C ASN A 220 38.45 -4.71 44.33
N SER A 221 38.10 -3.44 44.59
CA SER A 221 37.62 -2.97 45.89
C SER A 221 36.10 -2.90 45.94
N GLU A 222 35.53 -3.22 47.11
CA GLU A 222 34.09 -3.17 47.35
C GLU A 222 33.53 -1.74 47.21
N GLU A 223 34.28 -0.74 47.68
CA GLU A 223 33.89 0.67 47.64
C GLU A 223 33.72 1.18 46.21
N VAL A 224 34.67 0.84 45.31
CA VAL A 224 34.60 1.24 43.90
C VAL A 224 33.43 0.55 43.20
N ALA A 225 33.20 -0.74 43.46
CA ALA A 225 32.06 -1.47 42.90
C ALA A 225 30.73 -0.81 43.29
N ARG A 226 30.54 -0.52 44.59
CA ARG A 226 29.32 0.15 45.08
C ARG A 226 29.16 1.56 44.51
N ALA A 227 30.24 2.31 44.37
CA ALA A 227 30.19 3.65 43.77
C ALA A 227 29.82 3.61 42.28
N ILE A 228 30.32 2.63 41.52
CA ILE A 228 29.92 2.40 40.12
C ILE A 228 28.44 2.06 40.04
N PHE A 229 27.97 1.11 40.85
CA PHE A 229 26.56 0.70 40.87
C PHE A 229 25.61 1.85 41.27
N ALA A 230 26.01 2.69 42.23
CA ALA A 230 25.23 3.83 42.68
C ALA A 230 25.26 5.03 41.73
N SER A 231 26.17 5.06 40.75
CA SER A 231 26.31 6.14 39.78
C SER A 231 25.01 6.32 39.00
N ALA A 232 24.44 7.53 38.94
CA ALA A 232 23.27 7.85 38.11
C ALA A 232 23.60 7.84 36.62
N ILE A 233 24.83 8.25 36.28
CA ILE A 233 25.38 8.33 34.92
C ILE A 233 25.96 6.95 34.54
N PRO A 234 25.75 6.45 33.30
CA PRO A 234 26.30 5.16 32.88
C PRO A 234 27.83 5.15 32.88
N VAL A 235 28.41 4.07 33.39
CA VAL A 235 29.85 3.88 33.58
C VAL A 235 30.37 2.78 32.67
N ILE A 236 31.48 3.08 31.99
CA ILE A 236 32.25 2.14 31.20
C ILE A 236 33.57 1.85 31.90
N SER A 237 33.84 0.57 32.15
CA SER A 237 35.15 0.14 32.65
C SER A 237 36.06 -0.25 31.49
N ALA A 238 37.25 0.34 31.47
CA ALA A 238 38.32 0.14 30.50
C ALA A 238 39.64 -0.13 31.23
N VAL A 239 39.58 -1.03 32.20
CA VAL A 239 40.67 -1.32 33.15
C VAL A 239 41.30 -2.70 32.88
N GLY A 240 40.46 -3.72 32.67
CA GLY A 240 40.90 -5.07 32.35
C GLY A 240 41.40 -5.24 30.91
N HIS A 241 42.28 -6.22 30.69
CA HIS A 241 42.64 -6.72 29.35
C HIS A 241 41.70 -7.88 28.96
N GLU A 242 41.80 -8.41 27.75
CA GLU A 242 40.89 -9.46 27.24
C GLU A 242 40.66 -10.64 28.23
N THR A 243 41.69 -11.03 29.00
CA THR A 243 41.66 -12.14 29.96
C THR A 243 41.44 -11.75 31.43
N ASP A 244 41.71 -10.50 31.80
CA ASP A 244 41.84 -10.10 33.20
C ASP A 244 40.63 -9.24 33.61
N TYR A 245 39.62 -9.87 34.19
CA TYR A 245 38.40 -9.20 34.64
C TYR A 245 38.58 -8.65 36.06
N THR A 246 38.20 -7.39 36.25
CA THR A 246 38.13 -6.77 37.57
C THR A 246 36.70 -6.69 38.09
N ILE A 247 36.51 -6.48 39.39
CA ILE A 247 35.17 -6.29 39.97
C ILE A 247 34.51 -5.03 39.40
N ALA A 248 35.28 -3.97 39.15
CA ALA A 248 34.80 -2.79 38.44
C ALA A 248 34.25 -3.14 37.04
N ASP A 249 34.87 -4.07 36.31
CA ASP A 249 34.37 -4.52 34.99
C ASP A 249 33.03 -5.26 35.07
N TYR A 250 32.82 -6.06 36.14
CA TYR A 250 31.55 -6.75 36.36
C TYR A 250 30.43 -5.80 36.79
N THR A 251 30.77 -4.76 37.55
CA THR A 251 29.81 -3.80 38.10
C THR A 251 29.46 -2.69 37.11
N ALA A 252 30.34 -2.38 36.16
CA ALA A 252 30.09 -1.36 35.15
C ALA A 252 28.95 -1.74 34.20
N ASP A 253 28.25 -0.72 33.69
CA ASP A 253 27.17 -0.89 32.73
C ASP A 253 27.67 -1.50 31.42
N ARG A 254 28.90 -1.13 31.03
CA ARG A 254 29.61 -1.73 29.89
C ARG A 254 31.09 -1.91 30.19
N ARG A 255 31.65 -3.00 29.69
CA ARG A 255 33.07 -3.27 29.69
C ARG A 255 33.68 -2.97 28.32
N ALA A 256 34.86 -2.37 28.33
CA ALA A 256 35.73 -2.23 27.18
C ALA A 256 37.07 -2.95 27.45
N PRO A 257 37.59 -3.76 26.51
CA PRO A 257 38.83 -4.51 26.69
C PRO A 257 40.08 -3.63 26.65
N THR A 258 39.97 -2.40 26.13
CA THR A 258 41.06 -1.41 26.09
C THR A 258 40.50 0.01 26.26
N PRO A 259 41.33 0.97 26.73
CA PRO A 259 40.96 2.38 26.75
C PRO A 259 40.47 2.92 25.41
N SER A 260 41.14 2.54 24.30
CA SER A 260 40.74 2.93 22.95
C SER A 260 39.38 2.34 22.56
N ALA A 261 39.13 1.06 22.88
CA ALA A 261 37.84 0.43 22.63
C ALA A 261 36.70 1.10 23.43
N ALA A 262 36.99 1.62 24.63
CA ALA A 262 36.01 2.37 25.40
C ALA A 262 35.55 3.62 24.65
N ALA A 263 36.49 4.37 24.07
CA ALA A 263 36.17 5.53 23.23
C ALA A 263 35.36 5.15 21.97
N GLU A 264 35.63 3.98 21.36
CA GLU A 264 34.88 3.46 20.21
C GLU A 264 33.45 3.04 20.55
N ILE A 265 33.24 2.48 21.74
CA ILE A 265 31.91 2.08 22.22
C ILE A 265 31.03 3.30 22.52
N VAL A 266 31.63 4.37 23.04
CA VAL A 266 30.89 5.58 23.48
C VAL A 266 30.41 6.43 22.32
N LEU A 267 31.21 6.55 21.26
CA LEU A 267 30.90 7.44 20.15
C LEU A 267 30.88 6.71 18.81
N PRO A 268 29.81 6.88 18.00
CA PRO A 268 29.81 6.41 16.62
C PRO A 268 30.78 7.22 15.75
N GLU A 269 31.09 6.71 14.56
CA GLU A 269 31.95 7.40 13.60
C GLU A 269 31.21 8.59 12.95
N TYR A 270 31.78 9.80 13.07
CA TYR A 270 31.18 11.04 12.55
C TYR A 270 30.89 10.98 11.04
N GLN A 271 31.78 10.36 10.24
CA GLN A 271 31.60 10.23 8.80
C GLN A 271 30.36 9.39 8.45
N GLY A 272 30.09 8.33 9.23
CA GLY A 272 28.90 7.50 9.06
C GLY A 272 27.61 8.28 9.33
N LEU A 273 27.60 9.12 10.37
CA LEU A 273 26.47 10.00 10.68
C LEU A 273 26.26 11.07 9.59
N GLU A 274 27.34 11.64 9.06
CA GLU A 274 27.25 12.63 7.98
C GLU A 274 26.67 12.00 6.70
N LEU A 275 27.09 10.77 6.37
CA LEU A 275 26.57 10.03 5.23
C LEU A 275 25.08 9.72 5.39
N LEU A 276 24.67 9.24 6.58
CA LEU A 276 23.26 9.00 6.90
C LEU A 276 22.41 10.26 6.77
N LEU A 277 22.89 11.39 7.28
CA LEU A 277 22.20 12.68 7.13
C LEU A 277 22.06 13.10 5.66
N LYS A 278 23.10 12.91 4.84
CA LYS A 278 23.05 13.17 3.40
C LYS A 278 22.04 12.26 2.70
N GLU A 279 22.00 10.97 3.05
CA GLU A 279 21.03 10.02 2.51
C GLU A 279 19.60 10.41 2.88
N TYR A 280 19.33 10.70 4.15
CA TYR A 280 18.00 11.14 4.59
C TYR A 280 17.58 12.46 3.93
N ALA A 281 18.50 13.43 3.78
CA ALA A 281 18.23 14.68 3.07
C ALA A 281 17.90 14.44 1.59
N ALA A 282 18.65 13.57 0.91
CA ALA A 282 18.40 13.21 -0.49
C ALA A 282 17.05 12.51 -0.65
N ARG A 283 16.74 11.57 0.24
CA ARG A 283 15.45 10.85 0.25
C ARG A 283 14.28 11.77 0.52
N LEU A 284 14.40 12.70 1.47
CA LEU A 284 13.39 13.72 1.75
C LEU A 284 13.17 14.63 0.54
N LYS A 285 14.25 15.12 -0.08
CA LYS A 285 14.17 15.94 -1.30
C LYS A 285 13.48 15.20 -2.46
N GLY A 286 13.80 13.92 -2.64
CA GLY A 286 13.17 13.06 -3.65
C GLY A 286 11.66 12.90 -3.40
N ALA A 287 11.27 12.60 -2.17
CA ALA A 287 9.87 12.46 -1.78
C ALA A 287 9.08 13.77 -1.98
N PHE A 288 9.63 14.91 -1.56
CA PHE A 288 9.03 16.23 -1.78
C PHE A 288 8.86 16.56 -3.26
N THR A 289 9.86 16.25 -4.08
CA THR A 289 9.80 16.49 -5.54
C THR A 289 8.70 15.66 -6.19
N LEU A 290 8.56 14.38 -5.79
CA LEU A 290 7.51 13.51 -6.28
C LEU A 290 6.11 13.99 -5.86
N MET A 291 5.96 14.41 -4.60
CA MET A 291 4.72 14.98 -4.09
C MET A 291 4.31 16.23 -4.86
N LEU A 292 5.24 17.17 -5.06
CA LEU A 292 5.00 18.39 -5.83
C LEU A 292 4.64 18.09 -7.29
N LYS A 293 5.31 17.12 -7.91
CA LYS A 293 4.98 16.68 -9.28
C LYS A 293 3.56 16.12 -9.35
N LYS A 294 3.18 15.25 -8.41
CA LYS A 294 1.83 14.67 -8.33
C LYS A 294 0.77 15.76 -8.20
N GLU A 295 0.97 16.74 -7.31
CA GLU A 295 0.01 17.84 -7.14
C GLU A 295 -0.05 18.76 -8.37
N ARG A 296 1.09 19.01 -9.03
CA ARG A 296 1.12 19.76 -10.28
C ARG A 296 0.39 19.04 -11.41
N ASP A 297 0.58 17.73 -11.54
CA ASP A 297 -0.09 16.91 -12.55
C ASP A 297 -1.60 16.82 -12.27
N ASN A 298 -2.00 16.70 -11.00
CA ASN A 298 -3.40 16.79 -10.58
C ASN A 298 -4.01 18.13 -10.97
N LEU A 299 -3.34 19.24 -10.65
CA LEU A 299 -3.81 20.59 -11.00
C LEU A 299 -3.96 20.75 -12.53
N LEU A 300 -2.99 20.27 -13.31
CA LEU A 300 -3.06 20.31 -14.77
C LEU A 300 -4.21 19.46 -15.31
N ASN A 301 -4.46 18.29 -14.72
CA ASN A 301 -5.56 17.41 -15.10
C ASN A 301 -6.93 18.04 -14.74
N LEU A 302 -7.06 18.66 -13.56
CA LEU A 302 -8.26 19.42 -13.19
C LEU A 302 -8.46 20.60 -14.14
N LYS A 303 -7.39 21.33 -14.48
CA LYS A 303 -7.43 22.43 -15.44
C LYS A 303 -7.92 21.98 -16.82
N LYS A 304 -7.53 20.79 -17.28
CA LYS A 304 -8.02 20.22 -18.56
C LYS A 304 -9.50 19.85 -18.52
N ARG A 305 -10.06 19.52 -17.36
CA ARG A 305 -11.48 19.17 -17.19
C ARG A 305 -12.39 20.39 -17.16
N LEU A 306 -11.85 21.59 -16.94
CA LEU A 306 -12.62 22.83 -17.06
C LEU A 306 -12.93 23.08 -18.54
N PRO A 307 -14.22 23.08 -18.94
CA PRO A 307 -14.60 23.43 -20.30
C PRO A 307 -14.09 24.86 -20.60
N PRO A 308 -13.45 25.09 -21.76
CA PRO A 308 -13.04 26.44 -22.10
C PRO A 308 -14.28 27.34 -22.16
N PRO A 309 -14.29 28.51 -21.50
CA PRO A 309 -15.46 29.37 -21.43
C PRO A 309 -15.98 29.79 -22.81
N ARG A 310 -15.09 29.87 -23.81
CA ARG A 310 -15.48 30.08 -25.22
C ARG A 310 -16.41 28.99 -25.75
N ARG A 311 -16.12 27.72 -25.47
CA ARG A 311 -16.96 26.60 -25.95
C ARG A 311 -18.34 26.61 -25.31
N GLN A 312 -18.46 26.98 -24.03
CA GLN A 312 -19.77 27.18 -23.39
C GLN A 312 -20.55 28.33 -24.04
N VAL A 313 -19.87 29.44 -24.37
CA VAL A 313 -20.50 30.56 -25.10
C VAL A 313 -20.92 30.16 -26.50
N ASP A 314 -20.12 29.37 -27.22
CA ASP A 314 -20.46 28.87 -28.55
C ASP A 314 -21.65 27.89 -28.49
N ASP A 315 -21.71 27.00 -27.49
CA ASP A 315 -22.86 26.13 -27.25
C ASP A 315 -24.13 26.95 -26.92
N TRP A 316 -24.01 28.03 -26.15
CA TRP A 316 -25.12 28.94 -25.89
C TRP A 316 -25.58 29.71 -27.13
N ARG A 317 -24.65 30.11 -28.01
CA ARG A 317 -24.97 30.72 -29.31
C ARG A 317 -25.75 29.75 -30.20
N LEU A 318 -25.28 28.50 -30.32
CA LEU A 318 -26.00 27.46 -31.07
C LEU A 318 -27.42 27.21 -30.53
N ARG A 319 -27.58 27.19 -29.19
CA ARG A 319 -28.91 27.07 -28.57
C ARG A 319 -29.79 28.29 -28.83
N MET A 320 -29.21 29.49 -28.79
CA MET A 320 -29.94 30.73 -29.12
C MET A 320 -30.45 30.68 -30.57
N ASP A 321 -29.61 30.24 -31.51
CA ASP A 321 -29.99 30.10 -32.92
C ASP A 321 -31.11 29.07 -33.12
N ASP A 322 -31.03 27.91 -32.44
CA ASP A 322 -32.09 26.89 -32.46
C ASP A 322 -33.41 27.42 -31.91
N TYR A 323 -33.39 28.09 -30.75
CA TYR A 323 -34.59 28.71 -30.18
C TYR A 323 -35.17 29.80 -31.08
N GLN A 324 -34.32 30.61 -31.72
CA GLN A 324 -34.76 31.62 -32.67
C GLN A 324 -35.46 30.98 -33.88
N GLN A 325 -34.88 29.94 -34.48
CA GLN A 325 -35.50 29.20 -35.57
C GLN A 325 -36.81 28.54 -35.15
N ARG A 326 -36.87 27.99 -33.94
CA ARG A 326 -38.08 27.37 -33.40
C ARG A 326 -39.21 28.39 -33.22
N ILE A 327 -38.91 29.58 -32.69
CA ILE A 327 -39.89 30.68 -32.57
C ILE A 327 -40.39 31.11 -33.95
N ILE A 328 -39.49 31.32 -34.91
CA ILE A 328 -39.85 31.72 -36.28
C ILE A 328 -40.79 30.68 -36.91
N ASN A 329 -40.46 29.40 -36.78
CA ASN A 329 -41.24 28.32 -37.37
C ASN A 329 -42.61 28.16 -36.71
N LEU A 330 -42.68 28.24 -35.37
CA LEU A 330 -43.95 28.20 -34.65
C LEU A 330 -44.83 29.40 -34.99
N THR A 331 -44.25 30.60 -35.09
CA THR A 331 -44.97 31.81 -35.48
C THR A 331 -45.50 31.71 -36.91
N LYS A 332 -44.67 31.26 -37.86
CA LYS A 332 -45.10 31.03 -39.26
C LYS A 332 -46.24 30.03 -39.34
N ARG A 333 -46.14 28.90 -38.63
CA ARG A 333 -47.20 27.89 -38.56
C ARG A 333 -48.48 28.47 -37.97
N GLY A 334 -48.41 29.17 -36.85
CA GLY A 334 -49.57 29.80 -36.21
C GLY A 334 -50.26 30.83 -37.11
N VAL A 335 -49.50 31.63 -37.88
CA VAL A 335 -50.07 32.57 -38.85
C VAL A 335 -50.81 31.84 -39.98
N VAL A 336 -50.21 30.78 -40.54
CA VAL A 336 -50.85 29.99 -41.60
C VAL A 336 -52.11 29.29 -41.09
N GLU A 337 -52.04 28.69 -39.91
CA GLU A 337 -53.18 28.01 -39.29
C GLU A 337 -54.33 28.99 -38.99
N ASN A 338 -54.02 30.16 -38.43
CA ASN A 338 -55.03 31.20 -38.21
C ASN A 338 -55.63 31.73 -39.51
N ARG A 339 -54.84 31.87 -40.58
CA ARG A 339 -55.35 32.22 -41.92
C ARG A 339 -56.27 31.15 -42.48
N ASN A 340 -55.93 29.87 -42.33
CA ASN A 340 -56.75 28.75 -42.78
C ASN A 340 -58.05 28.62 -41.96
N ASN A 341 -57.98 28.87 -40.65
CA ASN A 341 -59.14 28.90 -39.79
C ASN A 341 -60.07 30.06 -40.16
N LEU A 342 -59.51 31.25 -40.41
CA LEU A 342 -60.27 32.41 -40.88
C LEU A 342 -60.90 32.16 -42.25
N SER A 343 -60.15 31.61 -43.21
CA SER A 343 -60.69 31.31 -44.54
C SER A 343 -61.80 30.28 -44.45
N THR A 344 -61.63 29.22 -43.65
CA THR A 344 -62.67 28.21 -43.41
C THR A 344 -63.91 28.82 -42.75
N ALA A 345 -63.74 29.71 -41.77
CA ALA A 345 -64.83 30.43 -41.13
C ALA A 345 -65.57 31.33 -42.13
N LEU A 346 -64.84 32.07 -42.98
CA LEU A 346 -65.41 32.89 -44.05
C LEU A 346 -66.14 32.06 -45.10
N TYR A 347 -65.59 30.90 -45.51
CA TYR A 347 -66.26 29.97 -46.41
C TYR A 347 -67.56 29.43 -45.81
N LYS A 348 -67.55 29.04 -44.52
CA LYS A 348 -68.76 28.61 -43.80
C LYS A 348 -69.79 29.73 -43.74
N LEU A 349 -69.37 30.95 -43.39
CA LEU A 349 -70.24 32.12 -43.33
C LEU A 349 -70.88 32.42 -44.70
N ASN A 350 -70.08 32.43 -45.77
CA ASN A 350 -70.57 32.70 -47.13
C ASN A 350 -71.52 31.60 -47.63
N ASN A 351 -71.24 30.32 -47.32
CA ASN A 351 -72.09 29.21 -47.74
C ASN A 351 -73.37 29.06 -46.90
N LEU A 352 -73.37 29.55 -45.66
CA LEU A 352 -74.56 29.58 -44.81
C LEU A 352 -75.38 30.87 -44.99
N SER A 353 -74.78 31.91 -45.57
CA SER A 353 -75.45 33.19 -45.80
C SER A 353 -76.61 33.05 -46.80
N PRO A 354 -77.84 33.41 -46.39
CA PRO A 354 -79.00 33.42 -47.27
C PRO A 354 -78.78 34.30 -48.51
N LEU A 355 -77.94 35.35 -48.43
CA LEU A 355 -77.66 36.26 -49.54
C LEU A 355 -77.05 35.56 -50.77
N HIS A 356 -76.24 34.51 -50.58
CA HIS A 356 -75.62 33.78 -51.70
C HIS A 356 -76.45 32.59 -52.20
N LYS A 357 -77.26 31.96 -51.33
CA LYS A 357 -78.15 30.86 -51.71
C LYS A 357 -79.47 31.32 -52.36
N THR A 358 -79.98 32.49 -51.99
CA THR A 358 -81.30 32.94 -52.50
C THR A 358 -81.34 33.15 -54.01
N PRO A 359 -80.34 33.77 -54.66
CA PRO A 359 -80.37 33.96 -56.12
C PRO A 359 -80.32 32.65 -56.91
N SER A 360 -79.44 31.72 -56.50
CA SER A 360 -79.29 30.43 -57.18
C SER A 360 -80.52 29.53 -57.01
N LEU A 361 -81.13 29.55 -55.82
CA LEU A 361 -82.39 28.85 -55.57
C LEU A 361 -83.56 29.47 -56.36
N LYS A 362 -83.61 30.80 -56.52
CA LYS A 362 -84.61 31.46 -57.37
C LYS A 362 -84.48 31.05 -58.84
N VAL A 363 -83.27 31.05 -59.39
CA VAL A 363 -83.02 30.60 -60.77
C VAL A 363 -83.41 29.13 -60.94
N MET A 364 -83.05 28.28 -59.98
CA MET A 364 -83.41 26.85 -60.02
C MET A 364 -84.93 26.65 -59.95
N LEU A 365 -85.63 27.42 -59.11
CA LEU A 365 -87.09 27.39 -59.00
C LEU A 365 -87.75 27.83 -60.31
N GLU A 366 -87.28 28.93 -60.92
CA GLU A 366 -87.79 29.41 -62.21
C GLU A 366 -87.60 28.38 -63.33
N LEU A 367 -86.43 27.74 -63.40
CA LEU A 367 -86.17 26.67 -64.36
C LEU A 367 -87.10 25.47 -64.14
N LYS A 368 -87.31 25.06 -62.89
CA LYS A 368 -88.21 23.95 -62.55
C LYS A 368 -89.66 24.27 -62.85
N LEU A 369 -90.11 25.49 -62.57
CA LEU A 369 -91.45 25.96 -62.94
C LEU A 369 -91.63 25.97 -64.46
N ARG A 370 -90.66 26.45 -65.23
CA ARG A 370 -90.71 26.40 -66.71
C ARG A 370 -90.78 24.96 -67.22
N GLN A 371 -89.93 24.06 -66.71
CA GLN A 371 -89.95 22.64 -67.06
C GLN A 371 -91.31 22.01 -66.76
N PHE A 372 -91.87 22.28 -65.58
CA PHE A 372 -93.18 21.78 -65.15
C PHE A 372 -94.30 22.28 -66.07
N THR A 373 -94.35 23.59 -66.34
CA THR A 373 -95.35 24.17 -67.25
C THR A 373 -95.25 23.60 -68.67
N GLY A 374 -94.03 23.39 -69.18
CA GLY A 374 -93.81 22.76 -70.48
C GLY A 374 -94.30 21.32 -70.53
N ALA A 375 -93.98 20.52 -69.50
CA ALA A 375 -94.44 19.14 -69.39
C ALA A 375 -95.97 19.05 -69.32
N MET A 376 -96.63 19.92 -68.53
CA MET A 376 -98.09 19.99 -68.48
C MET A 376 -98.70 20.32 -69.84
N GLN A 377 -98.17 21.32 -70.55
CA GLN A 377 -98.68 21.69 -71.87
C GLN A 377 -98.50 20.57 -72.89
N GLN A 378 -97.38 19.86 -72.84
CA GLN A 378 -97.12 18.71 -73.72
C GLN A 378 -98.11 17.57 -73.44
N GLN A 379 -98.36 17.26 -72.17
CA GLN A 379 -99.33 16.22 -71.80
C GLN A 379 -100.75 16.60 -72.27
N MET A 380 -101.19 17.84 -72.02
CA MET A 380 -102.51 18.30 -72.47
C MET A 380 -102.67 18.24 -74.00
N ARG A 381 -101.60 18.53 -74.76
CA ARG A 381 -101.60 18.41 -76.22
C ARG A 381 -101.72 16.95 -76.66
N ALA A 382 -101.01 16.04 -76.01
CA ALA A 382 -101.07 14.61 -76.29
C ALA A 382 -102.49 14.04 -76.03
N ASP A 383 -103.08 14.39 -74.88
CA ASP A 383 -104.43 13.95 -74.52
C ASP A 383 -105.49 14.48 -75.51
N LYS A 384 -105.36 15.75 -75.93
CA LYS A 384 -106.25 16.35 -76.93
C LYS A 384 -106.12 15.68 -78.31
N ALA A 385 -104.89 15.35 -78.72
CA ALA A 385 -104.64 14.62 -79.96
C ALA A 385 -105.25 13.22 -79.91
N ALA A 386 -105.05 12.49 -78.81
CA ALA A 386 -105.64 11.16 -78.61
C ALA A 386 -107.18 11.19 -78.67
N LEU A 387 -107.82 12.18 -78.04
CA LEU A 387 -109.27 12.37 -78.11
C LEU A 387 -109.75 12.65 -79.54
N SER A 388 -109.02 13.51 -80.28
CA SER A 388 -109.38 13.84 -81.66
C SER A 388 -109.31 12.62 -82.58
N GLN A 389 -108.29 11.76 -82.39
CA GLN A 389 -108.12 10.54 -83.16
C GLN A 389 -109.22 9.52 -82.84
N ALA A 390 -109.56 9.33 -81.56
CA ALA A 390 -110.66 8.48 -81.16
C ALA A 390 -112.00 8.92 -81.79
N ARG A 391 -112.24 10.23 -81.87
CA ARG A 391 -113.45 10.79 -82.51
C ARG A 391 -113.48 10.53 -84.02
N ALA A 392 -112.37 10.72 -84.72
CA ALA A 392 -112.28 10.47 -86.15
C ALA A 392 -112.51 8.97 -86.49
N SER A 393 -111.99 8.06 -85.67
CA SER A 393 -112.24 6.62 -85.81
C SER A 393 -113.72 6.26 -85.62
N LEU A 394 -114.42 6.93 -84.70
CA LEU A 394 -115.85 6.72 -84.47
C LEU A 394 -116.70 7.18 -85.67
N GLU A 395 -116.37 8.32 -86.27
CA GLU A 395 -117.08 8.86 -87.44
C GLU A 395 -116.88 8.00 -88.71
N ALA A 396 -115.67 7.46 -88.92
CA ALA A 396 -115.36 6.62 -90.08
C ALA A 396 -116.10 5.27 -90.09
N LEU A 397 -116.54 4.77 -88.93
CA LEU A 397 -117.22 3.48 -88.79
C LEU A 397 -118.75 3.57 -88.86
N ASN A 398 -119.32 4.76 -89.13
CA ASN A 398 -120.78 4.94 -89.17
C ASN A 398 -121.40 4.51 -90.52
N PRO A 399 -122.24 3.45 -90.58
CA PRO A 399 -122.77 2.89 -91.82
C PRO A 399 -123.69 3.84 -92.62
N SER A 400 -124.33 4.81 -91.97
CA SER A 400 -125.22 5.77 -92.64
C SER A 400 -124.47 6.74 -93.57
N ALA A 401 -123.21 7.07 -93.22
CA ALA A 401 -122.37 7.97 -94.01
C ALA A 401 -121.95 7.37 -95.37
N ILE A 402 -121.98 6.03 -95.49
CA ILE A 402 -121.65 5.32 -96.74
C ILE A 402 -122.81 5.43 -97.74
N LEU A 403 -124.06 5.42 -97.27
CA LEU A 403 -125.25 5.55 -98.13
C LEU A 403 -125.43 6.99 -98.65
N GLU A 404 -125.10 8.01 -97.85
CA GLU A 404 -125.14 9.42 -98.28
C GLU A 404 -124.18 9.75 -99.43
N ARG A 405 -123.10 8.97 -99.61
CA ARG A 405 -122.15 9.16 -100.71
C ARG A 405 -122.64 8.64 -102.07
N GLY A 406 -123.90 8.21 -102.17
CA GLY A 406 -124.54 7.82 -103.43
C GLY A 406 -124.42 6.34 -103.78
N TYR A 407 -123.94 5.51 -102.85
CA TYR A 407 -123.96 4.05 -103.00
C TYR A 407 -125.33 3.50 -102.64
N SER A 408 -125.83 2.56 -103.44
CA SER A 408 -127.08 1.85 -103.17
C SER A 408 -126.83 0.39 -102.82
N ILE A 409 -127.75 -0.20 -102.06
CA ILE A 409 -127.76 -1.64 -101.78
C ILE A 409 -128.90 -2.26 -102.57
N THR A 410 -128.57 -3.11 -103.53
CA THR A 410 -129.55 -3.81 -104.38
C THR A 410 -129.83 -5.20 -103.84
N ARG A 411 -131.10 -5.59 -103.75
CA ARG A 411 -131.56 -6.91 -103.28
C ARG A 411 -132.53 -7.54 -104.29
N LYS A 412 -132.52 -8.87 -104.44
CA LYS A 412 -133.35 -9.62 -105.41
C LYS A 412 -134.69 -10.05 -104.80
N THR A 413 -135.81 -9.94 -105.51
CA THR A 413 -137.16 -10.22 -105.01
C THR A 413 -137.69 -11.55 -105.59
N PRO A 414 -138.33 -12.46 -104.82
CA PRO A 414 -138.85 -12.33 -103.45
C PRO A 414 -137.85 -12.62 -102.31
N GLY A 415 -136.63 -13.09 -102.61
CA GLY A 415 -135.68 -13.61 -101.61
C GLY A 415 -134.91 -12.58 -100.77
N MET A 416 -134.96 -11.29 -101.11
CA MET A 416 -134.24 -10.18 -100.45
C MET A 416 -132.72 -10.37 -100.32
N GLU A 417 -132.11 -11.23 -101.13
CA GLU A 417 -130.67 -11.47 -101.13
C GLU A 417 -129.91 -10.29 -101.74
N ILE A 418 -128.83 -9.87 -101.08
CA ILE A 418 -128.02 -8.74 -101.54
C ILE A 418 -127.25 -9.15 -102.79
N VAL A 419 -127.49 -8.41 -103.86
CA VAL A 419 -126.77 -8.55 -105.12
C VAL A 419 -125.44 -7.81 -104.98
N ARG A 420 -124.35 -8.57 -104.83
CA ARG A 420 -123.00 -8.00 -104.79
C ARG A 420 -122.33 -8.01 -106.15
N ASN A 421 -122.69 -8.98 -107.00
CA ASN A 421 -122.13 -9.11 -108.33
C ASN A 421 -123.22 -9.24 -109.39
N VAL A 422 -122.89 -8.77 -110.59
CA VAL A 422 -123.78 -8.76 -111.74
C VAL A 422 -124.14 -10.19 -112.21
N HIS A 423 -123.33 -11.20 -111.83
CA HIS A 423 -123.60 -12.62 -112.13
C HIS A 423 -124.80 -13.20 -111.38
N ASP A 424 -125.24 -12.57 -110.29
CA ASP A 424 -126.38 -13.04 -109.48
C ASP A 424 -127.74 -12.62 -110.08
N LEU A 425 -127.72 -11.88 -111.20
CA LEU A 425 -128.89 -11.35 -111.89
C LEU A 425 -129.10 -11.98 -113.27
N SER A 426 -130.35 -12.12 -113.66
CA SER A 426 -130.80 -12.52 -115.00
C SER A 426 -131.82 -11.50 -115.56
N PRO A 427 -131.86 -11.26 -116.88
CA PRO A 427 -132.86 -10.36 -117.47
C PRO A 427 -134.28 -10.85 -117.18
N GLY A 428 -135.13 -9.97 -116.67
CA GLY A 428 -136.48 -10.25 -116.18
C GLY A 428 -136.63 -10.27 -114.67
N ASP A 429 -135.53 -10.36 -113.91
CA ASP A 429 -135.57 -10.39 -112.44
C ASP A 429 -136.03 -9.04 -111.85
N GLU A 430 -136.87 -9.09 -110.81
CA GLU A 430 -137.23 -7.94 -109.99
C GLU A 430 -136.26 -7.73 -108.84
N VAL A 431 -135.86 -6.48 -108.60
CA VAL A 431 -134.91 -6.07 -107.55
C VAL A 431 -135.40 -4.83 -106.79
N GLU A 432 -135.07 -4.76 -105.50
CA GLU A 432 -135.26 -3.60 -104.62
C GLU A 432 -133.92 -2.90 -104.38
N ILE A 433 -133.85 -1.60 -104.70
CA ILE A 433 -132.67 -0.76 -104.51
C ILE A 433 -132.91 0.16 -103.32
N THR A 434 -132.09 0.04 -102.27
CA THR A 434 -132.10 0.94 -101.12
C THR A 434 -131.07 2.06 -101.31
N LEU A 435 -131.53 3.31 -101.23
CA LEU A 435 -130.76 4.55 -101.33
C LEU A 435 -130.73 5.25 -99.96
N ALA A 436 -129.93 6.31 -99.83
CA ALA A 436 -129.82 7.12 -98.61
C ALA A 436 -131.18 7.57 -98.03
N SER A 437 -132.16 7.86 -98.89
CA SER A 437 -133.46 8.43 -98.49
C SER A 437 -134.68 7.60 -98.93
N GLY A 438 -134.52 6.32 -99.30
CA GLY A 438 -135.68 5.50 -99.65
C GLY A 438 -135.36 4.20 -100.39
N LYS A 439 -136.41 3.54 -100.88
CA LYS A 439 -136.34 2.28 -101.62
C LYS A 439 -137.08 2.39 -102.95
N ALA A 440 -136.54 1.79 -104.01
CA ALA A 440 -137.15 1.73 -105.33
C ALA A 440 -137.16 0.29 -105.86
N ALA A 441 -138.28 -0.13 -106.45
CA ALA A 441 -138.39 -1.40 -107.16
C ALA A 441 -138.02 -1.22 -108.64
N ALA A 442 -137.23 -2.14 -109.18
CA ALA A 442 -136.78 -2.12 -110.57
C ALA A 442 -136.74 -3.54 -111.15
N GLN A 443 -136.88 -3.65 -112.48
CA GLN A 443 -136.74 -4.92 -113.19
C GLN A 443 -135.54 -4.86 -114.11
N ILE A 444 -134.72 -5.92 -114.13
CA ILE A 444 -133.50 -5.97 -114.93
C ILE A 444 -133.84 -6.22 -116.40
N LYS A 445 -133.62 -5.23 -117.27
CA LYS A 445 -133.94 -5.32 -118.71
C LYS A 445 -132.85 -5.99 -119.54
N SER A 446 -131.58 -5.72 -119.23
CA SER A 446 -130.43 -6.29 -119.89
C SER A 446 -129.26 -6.35 -118.92
N ILE A 447 -128.36 -7.29 -119.15
CA ILE A 447 -127.16 -7.46 -118.34
C ILE A 447 -125.95 -7.48 -119.26
N GLU A 448 -125.10 -6.48 -119.12
CA GLU A 448 -123.78 -6.46 -119.74
C GLU A 448 -122.76 -6.97 -118.73
N LYS A 449 -122.20 -8.15 -119.01
CA LYS A 449 -121.12 -8.71 -118.20
C LYS A 449 -119.82 -8.00 -118.58
N GLY A 450 -119.50 -6.94 -117.86
CA GLY A 450 -118.16 -6.37 -117.89
C GLY A 450 -117.22 -7.19 -117.03
N THR A 451 -116.10 -7.66 -117.60
CA THR A 451 -114.96 -8.11 -116.81
C THR A 451 -114.30 -6.88 -116.20
N LYS A 452 -114.44 -6.70 -114.88
CA LYS A 452 -113.67 -5.71 -114.13
C LYS A 452 -112.77 -6.41 -113.12
N SER A 453 -111.51 -5.99 -113.21
CA SER A 453 -110.30 -6.32 -112.46
C SER A 453 -110.37 -6.03 -110.97
#